data_AF-A0A1D8GNG1-F1
#
_entry.id   AF-A0A1D8GNG1-F1
#
_cell.length_a   1.000
_cell.length_b   1.000
_cell.length_c   1.000
_cell.angle_alpha   90.00
_cell.angle_beta   90.00
_cell.angle_gamma   90.00
#
_symmetry.space_group_name_H-M   'P 1'
#
loop_
_entity.id
_entity.type
_entity.pdbx_description
1 polymer ?
#
loop_
_entity_poly.entity_id
_entity_poly.type
_entity_poly.pdbx_seq_one_letter_code
_entity_poly.pdbx_strand_id
1 'polypeptide(L)' 'MVKEIERAGIPVVHICTVVPISLTVGANRIVPAIAIPHPLGNPALEPAEEKKLRRKIVEKALKALETEVEGQTVFEN' A
#
# COMPACT_ATOMS: atom_id res chain seq x y z
N MET A 1 -2.85 -8.89 -10.76
CA MET A 1 -3.37 -7.58 -11.22
C MET A 1 -2.29 -6.51 -11.18
N VAL A 2 -1.76 -6.13 -10.00
CA VAL A 2 -0.76 -5.05 -9.88
C VAL A 2 0.48 -5.23 -10.77
N LYS A 3 1.08 -6.43 -10.80
CA LYS A 3 2.21 -6.76 -11.69
C LYS A 3 1.90 -6.49 -13.17
N GLU A 4 0.68 -6.79 -13.60
CA GLU A 4 0.27 -6.68 -15.00
C GLU A 4 0.00 -5.23 -15.40
N ILE A 5 -0.59 -4.43 -14.50
CA ILE A 5 -0.79 -2.99 -14.69
C ILE A 5 0.56 -2.29 -14.84
N GLU A 6 1.52 -2.66 -13.99
CA GLU A 6 2.85 -2.06 -14.05
C GLU A 6 3.63 -2.48 -15.29
N ARG A 7 3.48 -3.74 -15.75
CA ARG A 7 4.03 -4.18 -17.04
C ARG A 7 3.49 -3.39 -18.23
N ALA A 8 2.26 -2.86 -18.13
CA ALA A 8 1.69 -1.99 -19.14
C ALA A 8 2.22 -0.54 -19.09
N GLY A 9 3.19 -0.25 -18.21
CA GLY A 9 3.80 1.08 -18.05
C GLY A 9 2.99 2.02 -17.17
N ILE A 10 2.02 1.51 -16.41
CA ILE A 10 1.19 2.31 -15.51
C ILE A 10 1.66 2.06 -14.06
N PRO A 11 2.23 3.06 -13.37
CA PRO A 11 2.57 2.92 -11.96
C PRO A 11 1.34 2.49 -11.14
N VAL A 12 1.53 1.53 -10.24
CA VAL A 12 0.47 1.05 -9.34
C VAL A 12 1.07 0.72 -7.99
N VAL A 13 0.29 0.93 -6.93
CA VAL A 13 0.68 0.61 -5.56
C VAL A 13 -0.27 -0.42 -5.00
N HIS A 14 0.29 -1.48 -4.41
CA HIS A 14 -0.49 -2.48 -3.70
C HIS A 14 -0.52 -2.16 -2.21
N ILE A 15 -1.67 -1.69 -1.73
CA ILE A 15 -1.92 -1.55 -0.29
C ILE A 15 -2.45 -2.89 0.22
N CYS A 16 -1.69 -3.58 1.08
CA CYS A 16 -2.02 -4.94 1.50
C CYS A 16 -1.52 -5.26 2.91
N THR A 17 -2.17 -6.20 3.57
CA THR A 17 -1.82 -6.64 4.94
C THR A 17 -0.80 -7.76 4.95
N VAL A 18 -0.89 -8.70 3.99
CA VAL A 18 0.03 -9.84 3.89
C VAL A 18 1.13 -9.53 2.88
N VAL A 19 2.10 -8.73 3.31
CA VAL A 19 3.25 -8.30 2.49
C VAL A 19 3.98 -9.47 1.82
N PRO A 20 4.25 -10.63 2.48
CA PRO A 20 4.93 -11.75 1.84
C PRO A 20 4.22 -12.27 0.59
N ILE A 21 2.88 -12.30 0.58
CA ILE A 21 2.10 -12.74 -0.60
C ILE A 21 2.31 -11.76 -1.76
N SER A 22 2.27 -10.46 -1.48
CA SER A 22 2.50 -9.41 -2.48
C SER A 22 3.89 -9.46 -3.09
N LEU A 23 4.89 -9.83 -2.28
CA LEU A 23 6.24 -10.09 -2.77
C LEU A 23 6.26 -11.32 -3.70
N THR A 24 5.68 -12.44 -3.30
CA THR A 24 5.65 -13.66 -4.12
C THR A 24 4.95 -13.45 -5.48
N VAL A 25 3.89 -12.65 -5.54
CA VAL A 25 3.18 -12.38 -6.80
C VAL A 25 3.82 -11.32 -7.69
N GLY A 26 4.93 -10.70 -7.24
CA GLY A 26 5.69 -9.73 -8.03
C GLY A 26 5.11 -8.32 -8.03
N ALA A 27 4.54 -7.85 -6.93
CA ALA A 27 4.17 -6.42 -6.79
C ALA A 27 5.45 -5.59 -6.58
N ASN A 28 5.60 -4.50 -7.34
CA ASN A 28 6.80 -3.66 -7.26
C ASN A 28 6.70 -2.56 -6.20
N ARG A 29 5.53 -1.93 -6.03
CA ARG A 29 5.29 -0.94 -4.97
C ARG A 29 4.29 -1.47 -3.96
N ILE A 30 4.75 -1.70 -2.72
CA ILE A 30 3.93 -2.30 -1.66
C ILE A 30 3.84 -1.34 -0.49
N VAL A 31 2.63 -1.03 -0.05
CA VAL A 31 2.36 -0.26 1.18
C VAL A 31 1.69 -1.18 2.20
N PRO A 32 2.32 -1.45 3.35
CA PRO A 32 1.69 -2.22 4.41
C PRO A 32 0.43 -1.55 4.94
N ALA A 33 -0.63 -2.34 5.06
CA ALA A 33 -1.91 -1.98 5.66
C ALA A 33 -1.94 -2.26 7.18
N ILE A 34 -3.03 -1.87 7.85
CA ILE A 34 -3.17 -1.96 9.31
C ILE A 34 -3.54 -3.36 9.78
N ALA A 35 -4.67 -3.89 9.31
CA ALA A 35 -5.21 -5.17 9.75
C ALA A 35 -6.08 -5.81 8.66
N ILE A 36 -6.24 -7.14 8.69
CA ILE A 36 -7.03 -7.86 7.68
C ILE A 36 -8.49 -7.38 7.62
N PRO A 37 -9.23 -7.24 8.73
CA PRO A 37 -10.63 -6.80 8.68
C PRO A 37 -10.78 -5.33 8.27
N HIS A 38 -9.76 -4.51 8.53
CA HIS A 38 -9.76 -3.07 8.30
C HIS A 38 -8.41 -2.62 7.71
N PRO A 39 -8.14 -2.88 6.41
CA PRO A 39 -6.82 -2.63 5.84
C PRO A 39 -6.37 -1.17 5.96
N LEU A 40 -7.31 -0.23 5.85
CA LEU A 40 -7.02 1.21 5.90
C LEU A 40 -7.41 1.87 7.22
N GLY A 41 -8.09 1.18 8.13
CA GLY A 41 -8.75 1.81 9.28
C GLY A 41 -8.52 1.04 10.57
N ASN A 42 -8.92 1.65 11.68
CA ASN A 42 -8.93 1.00 12.98
C ASN A 42 -10.18 1.42 13.76
N PRO A 43 -11.15 0.52 13.98
CA PRO A 43 -12.40 0.84 14.67
C PRO A 43 -12.21 1.12 16.18
N ALA A 44 -11.04 0.80 16.75
CA ALA A 44 -10.73 1.12 18.14
C ALA A 44 -10.25 2.57 18.34
N LEU A 45 -10.05 3.34 17.27
CA LEU A 45 -9.68 4.75 17.33
C LEU A 45 -10.90 5.66 17.31
N GLU A 46 -10.76 6.82 17.94
CA GLU A 46 -11.72 7.92 17.79
C GLU A 46 -11.85 8.34 16.31
N PRO A 47 -13.04 8.78 15.84
CA PRO A 47 -13.30 9.05 14.43
C PRO A 47 -12.29 10.01 13.77
N ALA A 48 -11.79 11.00 14.53
CA ALA A 48 -10.78 11.94 14.03
C ALA A 48 -9.41 11.27 13.80
N GLU A 49 -8.98 10.41 14.70
CA GLU A 49 -7.71 9.68 14.60
C GLU A 49 -7.78 8.57 13.56
N GLU A 50 -8.92 7.89 13.43
CA GLU A 50 -9.18 6.93 12.35
C GLU A 50 -9.07 7.59 10.97
N LYS A 51 -9.66 8.79 10.81
CA LYS A 51 -9.56 9.55 9.56
C LYS A 51 -8.13 9.96 9.25
N LYS A 52 -7.36 10.40 10.25
CA LYS A 52 -5.93 10.72 10.09
C LYS A 52 -5.14 9.48 9.68
N LEU A 53 -5.41 8.33 10.29
CA LEU A 53 -4.78 7.05 9.96
C LEU A 53 -5.03 6.67 8.50
N ARG A 54 -6.29 6.65 8.05
CA ARG A 54 -6.66 6.39 6.65
C ARG A 54 -5.93 7.33 5.71
N ARG A 55 -5.90 8.62 6.04
CA ARG A 55 -5.25 9.64 5.20
C ARG A 55 -3.74 9.41 5.10
N LYS A 56 -3.07 9.10 6.20
CA LYS A 56 -1.63 8.80 6.22
C LYS A 56 -1.28 7.64 5.28
N ILE A 57 -2.07 6.56 5.28
CA ILE A 57 -1.83 5.39 4.42
C ILE A 57 -2.00 5.76 2.94
N VAL A 58 -3.05 6.52 2.59
CA VAL A 58 -3.29 6.96 1.21
C VAL A 58 -2.22 7.94 0.74
N GLU A 59 -1.83 8.91 1.56
CA GLU A 59 -0.76 9.85 1.23
C GLU A 59 0.58 9.13 1.00
N LYS A 60 0.86 8.09 1.77
CA LYS A 60 2.01 7.22 1.56
C LYS A 60 1.93 6.43 0.25
N ALA A 61 0.74 5.92 -0.08
CA ALA A 61 0.53 5.25 -1.37
C ALA A 61 0.70 6.20 -2.55
N LEU A 62 0.28 7.46 -2.43
CA LEU A 62 0.51 8.48 -3.46
C LEU A 62 2.01 8.78 -3.63
N LYS A 63 2.76 8.95 -2.53
CA LYS A 63 4.22 9.11 -2.58
C LYS A 63 4.91 7.90 -3.22
N ALA A 64 4.49 6.68 -2.86
CA ALA A 64 5.02 5.47 -3.45
C ALA A 64 4.75 5.39 -4.96
N LEU A 65 3.56 5.83 -5.40
CA LEU A 65 3.16 5.86 -6.80
C LEU A 65 4.08 6.76 -7.65
N GLU A 66 4.50 7.89 -7.08
CA GLU A 66 5.39 8.88 -7.71
C GLU A 66 6.88 8.49 -7.62
N THR A 67 7.22 7.52 -6.76
CA THR A 67 8.61 7.09 -6.56
C THR A 67 9.02 6.09 -7.64
N GLU A 68 10.13 6.36 -8.32
CA GLU A 68 10.78 5.40 -9.21
C GLU A 68 11.32 4.21 -8.41
N VAL A 69 11.11 3.00 -8.90
CA VAL A 69 11.60 1.77 -8.28
C VAL A 69 12.21 0.86 -9.33
N GLU A 70 13.34 0.23 -9.02
CA GLU A 70 14.01 -0.72 -9.91
C GLU A 70 13.52 -2.17 -9.70
N GLY A 71 12.76 -2.40 -8.63
CA GLY A 71 12.24 -3.72 -8.26
C GLY A 71 11.24 -3.65 -7.11
N GLN A 72 11.03 -4.80 -6.47
CA GLN A 72 10.07 -4.92 -5.37
C GLN A 72 10.52 -4.10 -4.15
N THR A 73 9.73 -3.08 -3.83
CA THR A 73 9.98 -2.10 -2.79
C THR A 73 8.79 -2.08 -1.83
N VAL A 74 9.09 -2.34 -0.56
CA VAL A 74 8.13 -2.17 0.53
C VAL A 74 8.34 -0.78 1.10
N PHE A 75 7.33 0.06 0.97
CA PHE A 75 7.32 1.40 1.54
C PHE A 75 6.91 1.28 2.99
N GLU A 76 7.88 1.22 3.90
CA GLU A 76 7.67 1.22 5.35
C GLU A 76 7.54 2.65 5.91
N ASN A 77 7.00 2.78 7.14
CA ASN A 77 6.76 4.04 7.87
C ASN A 77 5.76 5.02 7.25
#